data_AF-A0A9E3LHB7-F1
#
_entry.id   AF-A0A9E3LHB7-F1
#
_cell.length_a   1.000
_cell.length_b   1.000
_cell.length_c   1.000
_cell.angle_alpha   90.00
_cell.angle_beta   90.00
_cell.angle_gamma   90.00
#
_symmetry.space_group_name_H-M   'P 1'
#
loop_
_entity.id
_entity.type
_entity.pdbx_description
1 polymer ?
#
loop_
_entity_poly.entity_id
_entity_poly.type
_entity_poly.pdbx_seq_one_letter_code
_entity_poly.pdbx_strand_id
1 'polypeptide(L)'
;MRHRGSRSARLRGVVLVGALLAGACGQGPDEVLTRAAGPGQASSTTSSTAPTTTMPPPAPTATPSASPTTEPAVTPGTDDAPGGGTPSPPEAPGARSLKVTEVARGLDTVWAMAFDPDGRLWFTERGGRLTRLGEPARNVAGVVESGEGGLMGLEIDGRGRVFVMYTSATDNRVVRLEPDGSQTVLVDGIARAAIHNGGRLSFGPQGSLYAATGDAATPELAQDQASRNGKVLRIDPDGGGAEVFTSGHRNVQGLCADADGRLRATEHGPDRGDEVNTLTAGFNGGWPGSVGTGIQNYTPTIAPAGCAVYTGGLISSWQGSMLFVTLKGQDLRRLTFGVGGSVTGEEVLFDGDFGRLRDVAVAPDGSVYLATSNRDGRGSPAGGDDRILRVAPG
;
A
#
# COMPACT_ATOMS: atom_id res chain seq x y z
N MET A 1 -19.55 -18.02 -62.77
CA MET A 1 -20.15 -19.32 -62.38
C MET A 1 -21.03 -19.10 -61.15
N ARG A 2 -22.21 -19.74 -61.14
CA ARG A 2 -23.33 -19.55 -60.21
C ARG A 2 -23.18 -20.41 -58.95
N HIS A 3 -23.66 -19.92 -57.80
CA HIS A 3 -24.57 -20.56 -56.82
C HIS A 3 -24.57 -19.70 -55.52
N ARG A 4 -25.63 -18.96 -55.11
CA ARG A 4 -26.91 -19.36 -54.44
C ARG A 4 -26.70 -20.48 -53.40
N GLY A 5 -27.12 -20.43 -52.14
CA GLY A 5 -27.94 -19.56 -51.29
C GLY A 5 -27.96 -20.24 -49.89
N SER A 6 -28.35 -19.60 -48.79
CA SER A 6 -29.72 -19.71 -48.27
C SER A 6 -29.86 -18.92 -46.98
N ARG A 7 -31.00 -18.24 -46.85
CA ARG A 7 -31.52 -17.58 -45.65
C ARG A 7 -32.08 -18.61 -44.68
N SER A 8 -32.18 -18.25 -43.40
CA SER A 8 -33.40 -18.49 -42.60
C SER A 8 -33.42 -17.61 -41.36
N ALA A 9 -34.46 -16.79 -41.29
CA ALA A 9 -34.95 -16.07 -40.12
C ALA A 9 -36.36 -16.59 -39.82
N ARG A 10 -36.75 -16.63 -38.53
CA ARG A 10 -38.11 -16.72 -37.92
C ARG A 10 -37.97 -17.50 -36.60
N LEU A 11 -38.73 -17.29 -35.53
CA LEU A 11 -39.67 -16.26 -35.06
C LEU A 11 -40.01 -16.66 -33.60
N ARG A 12 -40.21 -15.67 -32.72
CA ARG A 12 -41.10 -15.59 -31.54
C ARG A 12 -41.59 -16.89 -30.85
N GLY A 13 -41.39 -16.94 -29.52
CA GLY A 13 -42.21 -17.70 -28.59
C GLY A 13 -42.32 -16.96 -27.24
N VAL A 14 -43.41 -16.23 -27.06
CA VAL A 14 -43.88 -15.70 -25.77
C VAL A 14 -44.71 -16.80 -25.11
N VAL A 15 -44.47 -17.08 -23.83
CA VAL A 15 -45.44 -17.79 -22.99
C VAL A 15 -45.68 -16.96 -21.73
N LEU A 16 -46.88 -16.39 -21.69
CA LEU A 16 -47.54 -15.83 -20.51
C LEU A 16 -48.43 -16.95 -19.96
N VAL A 17 -48.35 -17.25 -18.66
CA VAL A 17 -49.43 -17.92 -17.93
C VAL A 17 -49.61 -17.18 -16.62
N GLY A 18 -50.80 -16.64 -16.43
CA GLY A 18 -51.30 -16.15 -15.15
C GLY A 18 -52.59 -16.88 -14.77
N ALA A 19 -52.83 -17.01 -13.47
CA ALA A 19 -54.13 -16.96 -12.77
C ALA A 19 -53.88 -17.35 -11.30
N LEU A 20 -54.03 -16.45 -10.31
CA LEU A 20 -55.26 -15.97 -9.64
C LEU A 20 -55.88 -16.95 -8.63
N LEU A 21 -55.93 -16.53 -7.35
CA LEU A 21 -56.95 -16.70 -6.28
C LEU A 21 -56.27 -16.26 -4.96
N ALA A 22 -56.51 -15.08 -4.36
CA ALA A 22 -57.69 -14.52 -3.70
C ALA A 22 -58.14 -15.24 -2.42
N GLY A 23 -58.16 -14.51 -1.28
CA GLY A 23 -58.80 -14.87 0.00
C GLY A 23 -57.96 -14.49 1.23
N ALA A 24 -58.11 -13.28 1.78
CA ALA A 24 -58.99 -12.92 2.92
C ALA A 24 -58.26 -13.00 4.28
N CYS A 25 -57.94 -11.84 4.88
CA CYS A 25 -58.62 -11.24 6.05
C CYS A 25 -58.39 -11.95 7.40
N GLY A 26 -57.77 -11.23 8.35
CA GLY A 26 -57.71 -11.61 9.76
C GLY A 26 -56.99 -10.57 10.60
N GLN A 27 -57.77 -9.64 11.16
CA GLN A 27 -57.37 -8.69 12.20
C GLN A 27 -57.17 -9.40 13.55
N GLY A 28 -56.33 -8.83 14.41
CA GLY A 28 -56.56 -8.85 15.86
C GLY A 28 -55.29 -8.90 16.72
N PRO A 29 -55.26 -8.22 17.89
CA PRO A 29 -54.07 -7.61 18.46
C PRO A 29 -53.61 -8.22 19.80
N ASP A 30 -52.64 -7.55 20.42
CA ASP A 30 -52.27 -7.56 21.85
C ASP A 30 -51.49 -8.78 22.38
N GLU A 31 -50.26 -8.54 22.84
CA GLU A 31 -50.06 -8.27 24.27
C GLU A 31 -48.66 -7.74 24.59
N VAL A 32 -48.67 -6.55 25.19
CA VAL A 32 -47.62 -5.98 26.00
C VAL A 32 -47.61 -6.72 27.33
N LEU A 33 -46.44 -7.24 27.77
CA LEU A 33 -46.24 -7.56 29.18
C LEU A 33 -45.02 -6.83 29.73
N THR A 34 -45.26 -5.60 30.17
CA THR A 34 -44.56 -4.98 31.28
C THR A 34 -44.88 -5.73 32.58
N ARG A 35 -43.87 -6.13 33.34
CA ARG A 35 -44.03 -6.31 34.80
C ARG A 35 -42.86 -5.68 35.54
N ALA A 36 -43.22 -4.73 36.40
CA ALA A 36 -42.36 -4.06 37.36
C ALA A 36 -42.23 -4.87 38.66
N ALA A 37 -41.07 -4.65 39.28
CA ALA A 37 -40.59 -4.81 40.65
C ALA A 37 -41.53 -5.24 41.81
N GLY A 38 -40.96 -6.04 42.73
CA GLY A 38 -41.34 -6.19 44.14
C GLY A 38 -40.46 -7.21 44.88
N PRO A 39 -40.14 -7.05 46.18
CA PRO A 39 -38.73 -7.03 46.65
C PRO A 39 -38.30 -8.19 47.56
N GLY A 40 -36.97 -8.30 47.77
CA GLY A 40 -36.36 -8.82 49.00
C GLY A 40 -35.55 -10.11 48.84
N GLN A 41 -34.22 -10.01 48.89
CA GLN A 41 -33.46 -10.32 50.11
C GLN A 41 -31.97 -10.02 49.91
N ALA A 42 -31.40 -9.45 50.97
CA ALA A 42 -30.02 -9.03 51.08
C ALA A 42 -29.07 -10.24 51.12
N SER A 43 -27.93 -10.12 50.45
CA SER A 43 -26.72 -10.82 50.84
C SER A 43 -25.54 -9.90 50.61
N SER A 44 -24.96 -9.52 51.74
CA SER A 44 -23.78 -8.71 51.93
C SER A 44 -22.56 -9.30 51.21
N THR A 45 -21.96 -8.53 50.30
CA THR A 45 -20.56 -8.71 49.94
C THR A 45 -19.85 -7.37 50.06
N THR A 46 -18.77 -7.43 50.81
CA THR A 46 -17.91 -6.36 51.28
C THR A 46 -17.20 -5.65 50.13
N SER A 47 -17.35 -4.34 50.08
CA SER A 47 -16.51 -3.42 49.32
C SER A 47 -15.09 -3.38 49.89
N SER A 48 -14.13 -3.93 49.14
CA SER A 48 -12.69 -3.74 49.38
C SER A 48 -12.13 -2.90 48.24
N THR A 49 -12.03 -1.59 48.46
CA THR A 49 -11.22 -0.65 47.68
C THR A 49 -9.74 -1.01 47.83
N ALA A 50 -9.13 -1.53 46.77
CA ALA A 50 -7.68 -1.63 46.66
C ALA A 50 -7.10 -0.27 46.20
N PRO A 51 -6.00 0.23 46.80
CA PRO A 51 -5.38 1.47 46.36
C PRO A 51 -4.66 1.26 45.03
N THR A 52 -4.94 2.13 44.07
CA THR A 52 -4.17 2.25 42.82
C THR A 52 -2.81 2.86 43.15
N THR A 53 -1.77 2.03 43.22
CA THR A 53 -0.38 2.50 43.26
C THR A 53 0.04 2.95 41.87
N THR A 54 0.12 4.26 41.68
CA THR A 54 0.71 4.91 40.51
C THR A 54 2.21 4.64 40.49
N MET A 55 2.71 3.91 39.48
CA MET A 55 4.15 3.80 39.23
C MET A 55 4.68 5.11 38.62
N PRO A 56 5.76 5.70 39.15
CA PRO A 56 6.43 6.82 38.50
C PRO A 56 7.16 6.36 37.22
N PRO A 57 7.33 7.24 36.22
CA PRO A 57 8.05 6.91 34.99
C PRO A 57 9.53 6.62 35.28
N PRO A 58 10.19 5.71 34.53
CA PRO A 58 11.62 5.46 34.67
C PRO A 58 12.42 6.71 34.28
N ALA A 59 13.40 7.05 35.12
CA ALA A 59 14.37 8.13 34.88
C ALA A 59 15.25 7.82 33.65
N PRO A 60 15.71 8.84 32.91
CA PRO A 60 16.58 8.65 31.76
C PRO A 60 17.96 8.14 32.20
N THR A 61 18.33 6.94 31.74
CA THR A 61 19.67 6.38 31.93
C THR A 61 20.67 7.17 31.09
N ALA A 62 21.65 7.80 31.76
CA ALA A 62 22.74 8.50 31.13
C ALA A 62 23.66 7.53 30.37
N THR A 63 23.87 7.80 29.07
CA THR A 63 24.88 7.15 28.24
C THR A 63 26.27 7.60 28.69
N PRO A 64 27.23 6.70 28.96
CA PRO A 64 28.61 7.11 29.19
C PRO A 64 29.25 7.63 27.91
N SER A 65 29.75 8.86 28.00
CA SER A 65 30.55 9.57 27.00
C SER A 65 31.87 8.82 26.75
N ALA A 66 32.10 8.36 25.53
CA ALA A 66 33.41 7.88 25.09
C ALA A 66 34.27 9.08 24.65
N SER A 67 35.37 9.32 25.37
CA SER A 67 36.43 10.25 24.96
C SER A 67 37.20 9.72 23.75
N PRO A 68 37.77 10.60 22.91
CA PRO A 68 38.42 10.21 21.66
C PRO A 68 39.78 9.55 21.91
N THR A 69 40.02 8.40 21.28
CA THR A 69 41.34 7.78 21.22
C THR A 69 42.13 8.43 20.09
N THR A 70 43.27 9.03 20.46
CA THR A 70 44.31 9.55 19.58
C THR A 70 44.91 8.48 18.67
N GLU A 71 44.92 8.76 17.38
CA GLU A 71 45.64 8.03 16.32
C GLU A 71 47.12 8.48 16.29
N PRO A 72 48.13 7.59 16.21
CA PRO A 72 49.50 7.98 15.96
C PRO A 72 49.74 8.23 14.46
N ALA A 73 50.34 9.38 14.17
CA ALA A 73 50.80 9.76 12.83
C ALA A 73 51.82 8.75 12.27
N VAL A 74 51.57 8.27 11.05
CA VAL A 74 52.52 7.51 10.23
C VAL A 74 53.01 8.42 9.10
N THR A 75 54.32 8.63 9.04
CA THR A 75 55.05 9.38 8.02
C THR A 75 54.95 8.71 6.64
N PRO A 76 54.83 9.47 5.52
CA PRO A 76 54.90 8.90 4.19
C PRO A 76 56.36 8.59 3.81
N GLY A 77 56.66 7.32 3.57
CA GLY A 77 57.84 6.86 2.84
C GLY A 77 57.55 6.83 1.35
N THR A 78 58.42 7.47 0.57
CA THR A 78 58.49 7.41 -0.90
C THR A 78 59.04 6.05 -1.34
N ASP A 79 58.34 5.35 -2.22
CA ASP A 79 58.93 4.35 -3.11
C ASP A 79 58.22 4.34 -4.46
N ASP A 80 58.96 4.75 -5.48
CA ASP A 80 58.65 4.66 -6.90
C ASP A 80 58.86 3.21 -7.40
N ALA A 81 57.83 2.63 -8.03
CA ALA A 81 57.99 1.49 -8.93
C ALA A 81 56.90 1.49 -10.02
N PRO A 82 57.26 1.38 -11.32
CA PRO A 82 56.29 1.39 -12.41
C PRO A 82 55.77 -0.04 -12.68
N GLY A 83 54.51 -0.31 -12.32
CA GLY A 83 53.80 -1.54 -12.64
C GLY A 83 52.93 -1.39 -13.89
N GLY A 84 53.20 -2.19 -14.91
CA GLY A 84 52.46 -2.19 -16.18
C GLY A 84 50.97 -2.49 -16.03
N GLY A 85 50.14 -1.60 -16.57
CA GLY A 85 48.70 -1.76 -16.64
C GLY A 85 48.30 -2.90 -17.57
N THR A 86 47.51 -3.83 -17.05
CA THR A 86 46.76 -4.79 -17.86
C THR A 86 45.58 -4.03 -18.49
N PRO A 87 45.29 -4.15 -19.79
CA PRO A 87 44.16 -3.44 -20.39
C PRO A 87 42.86 -3.94 -19.76
N SER A 88 42.05 -3.00 -19.27
CA SER A 88 40.68 -3.28 -18.83
C SER A 88 39.86 -3.89 -19.98
N PRO A 89 38.91 -4.81 -19.70
CA PRO A 89 38.01 -5.33 -20.71
C PRO A 89 37.21 -4.18 -21.36
N PRO A 90 36.84 -4.30 -22.65
CA PRO A 90 36.03 -3.28 -23.31
C PRO A 90 34.67 -3.15 -22.60
N GLU A 91 34.34 -1.91 -22.26
CA GLU A 91 33.05 -1.52 -21.68
C GLU A 91 31.91 -1.96 -22.60
N ALA A 92 30.91 -2.63 -22.02
CA ALA A 92 29.73 -3.09 -22.74
C ALA A 92 28.98 -1.89 -23.37
N PRO A 93 28.34 -2.04 -24.54
CA PRO A 93 27.69 -0.93 -25.21
C PRO A 93 26.57 -0.29 -24.36
N GLY A 94 26.84 0.91 -23.83
CA GLY A 94 25.89 2.00 -23.60
C GLY A 94 24.70 1.70 -22.67
N ALA A 95 24.95 1.31 -21.42
CA ALA A 95 23.98 1.56 -20.37
C ALA A 95 23.84 3.08 -20.23
N ARG A 96 22.75 3.67 -20.77
CA ARG A 96 22.45 5.08 -20.49
C ARG A 96 22.35 5.21 -18.98
N SER A 97 23.20 6.05 -18.37
CA SER A 97 23.10 6.36 -16.96
C SER A 97 21.72 6.92 -16.64
N LEU A 98 21.21 6.66 -15.44
CA LEU A 98 19.95 7.25 -15.00
C LEU A 98 20.21 8.67 -14.51
N LYS A 99 19.36 9.60 -14.90
CA LYS A 99 19.30 10.96 -14.37
C LYS A 99 18.10 11.09 -13.44
N VAL A 100 18.38 11.61 -12.25
CA VAL A 100 17.36 11.96 -11.26
C VAL A 100 17.16 13.47 -11.24
N THR A 101 15.91 13.90 -11.27
CA THR A 101 15.51 15.32 -11.23
C THR A 101 14.45 15.52 -10.16
N GLU A 102 14.58 16.57 -9.35
CA GLU A 102 13.55 16.94 -8.38
C GLU A 102 12.37 17.60 -9.10
N VAL A 103 11.16 17.12 -8.82
CA VAL A 103 9.90 17.60 -9.40
C VAL A 103 9.11 18.43 -8.40
N ALA A 104 9.17 18.05 -7.13
CA ALA A 104 8.55 18.77 -6.02
C ALA A 104 9.38 18.59 -4.75
N ARG A 105 9.30 19.56 -3.84
CA ARG A 105 10.03 19.61 -2.57
C ARG A 105 9.20 20.30 -1.49
N GLY A 106 9.61 20.15 -0.24
CA GLY A 106 8.95 20.77 0.91
C GLY A 106 7.60 20.12 1.24
N LEU A 107 7.43 18.86 0.84
CA LEU A 107 6.22 18.08 1.07
C LEU A 107 6.24 17.47 2.48
N ASP A 108 5.11 16.94 2.90
CA ASP A 108 4.98 16.31 4.22
C ASP A 108 4.51 14.85 4.10
N THR A 109 5.48 13.93 4.10
CA THR A 109 5.24 12.48 4.02
C THR A 109 4.32 12.12 2.86
N VAL A 110 4.82 12.21 1.62
CA VAL A 110 4.09 11.77 0.43
C VAL A 110 3.84 10.26 0.54
N TRP A 111 2.58 9.83 0.56
CA TRP A 111 2.20 8.44 0.83
C TRP A 111 1.96 7.62 -0.44
N ALA A 112 1.16 8.16 -1.37
CA ALA A 112 0.89 7.53 -2.66
C ALA A 112 0.97 8.53 -3.83
N MET A 113 1.28 8.00 -5.00
CA MET A 113 1.34 8.70 -6.28
C MET A 113 0.54 7.94 -7.35
N ALA A 114 -0.20 8.68 -8.18
CA ALA A 114 -0.90 8.13 -9.34
C ALA A 114 -0.91 9.16 -10.48
N PHE A 115 -0.94 8.69 -11.73
CA PHE A 115 -1.12 9.55 -12.89
C PHE A 115 -2.59 9.52 -13.32
N ASP A 116 -3.16 10.69 -13.61
CA ASP A 116 -4.49 10.76 -14.21
C ASP A 116 -4.45 10.48 -15.74
N PRO A 117 -5.61 10.35 -16.40
CA PRO A 117 -5.67 10.12 -17.85
C PRO A 117 -5.03 11.23 -18.70
N ASP A 118 -4.85 12.44 -18.15
CA ASP A 118 -4.15 13.55 -18.81
C ASP A 118 -2.62 13.46 -18.64
N GLY A 119 -2.14 12.45 -17.92
CA GLY A 119 -0.73 12.25 -17.60
C GLY A 119 -0.19 13.18 -16.53
N ARG A 120 -1.05 13.83 -15.73
CA ARG A 120 -0.61 14.64 -14.59
C ARG A 120 -0.45 13.79 -13.35
N LEU A 121 0.63 14.05 -12.62
CA LEU A 121 0.90 13.39 -11.35
C LEU A 121 -0.04 13.93 -10.27
N TRP A 122 -0.61 13.01 -9.52
CA TRP A 122 -1.33 13.24 -8.28
C TRP A 122 -0.61 12.55 -7.13
N PHE A 123 -0.72 13.13 -5.94
CA PHE A 123 -0.14 12.54 -4.75
C PHE A 123 -0.90 12.89 -3.47
N THR A 124 -0.83 11.98 -2.52
CA THR A 124 -1.33 12.15 -1.15
C THR A 124 -0.18 12.47 -0.20
N GLU A 125 -0.42 13.37 0.74
CA GLU A 125 0.44 13.61 1.91
C GLU A 125 -0.29 13.09 3.14
N ARG A 126 0.41 12.37 4.02
CA ARG A 126 -0.18 11.61 5.13
C ARG A 126 -1.09 12.45 6.02
N GLY A 127 -0.79 13.74 6.18
CA GLY A 127 -1.58 14.71 6.95
C GLY A 127 -2.96 15.07 6.37
N GLY A 128 -3.37 14.49 5.22
CA GLY A 128 -4.71 14.68 4.68
C GLY A 128 -4.80 15.53 3.42
N ARG A 129 -3.67 15.91 2.83
CA ARG A 129 -3.62 16.73 1.62
C ARG A 129 -3.54 15.86 0.37
N LEU A 130 -4.39 16.15 -0.60
CA LEU A 130 -4.36 15.59 -1.95
C LEU A 130 -3.96 16.71 -2.92
N THR A 131 -2.94 16.45 -3.73
CA THR A 131 -2.42 17.43 -4.69
C THR A 131 -2.40 16.83 -6.08
N ARG A 132 -2.94 17.56 -7.06
CA ARG A 132 -2.62 17.37 -8.48
C ARG A 132 -1.49 18.33 -8.82
N LEU A 133 -0.36 17.82 -9.32
CA LEU A 133 0.84 18.63 -9.52
C LEU A 133 0.55 19.84 -10.42
N GLY A 134 0.94 21.03 -9.94
CA GLY A 134 0.65 22.32 -10.60
C GLY A 134 -0.64 23.00 -10.13
N GLU A 135 -1.42 22.36 -9.26
CA GLU A 135 -2.64 22.90 -8.65
C GLU A 135 -2.50 23.02 -7.13
N PRO A 136 -3.27 23.90 -6.46
CA PRO A 136 -3.30 23.98 -5.01
C PRO A 136 -3.71 22.64 -4.36
N ALA A 137 -3.04 22.28 -3.27
CA ALA A 137 -3.43 21.13 -2.47
C ALA A 137 -4.83 21.33 -1.87
N ARG A 138 -5.59 20.23 -1.78
CA ARG A 138 -6.90 20.20 -1.13
C ARG A 138 -6.93 19.22 0.03
N ASN A 139 -7.68 19.54 1.07
CA ASN A 139 -7.84 18.64 2.21
C ASN A 139 -8.93 17.61 1.93
N VAL A 140 -8.64 16.34 2.20
CA VAL A 140 -9.63 15.27 2.18
C VAL A 140 -10.35 15.25 3.53
N ALA A 141 -11.67 15.46 3.51
CA ALA A 141 -12.46 15.53 4.73
C ALA A 141 -12.45 14.20 5.52
N GLY A 142 -12.35 14.30 6.85
CA GLY A 142 -12.43 13.16 7.76
C GLY A 142 -11.12 12.40 7.99
N VAL A 143 -10.01 12.82 7.37
CA VAL A 143 -8.69 12.24 7.62
C VAL A 143 -8.22 12.56 9.04
N VAL A 144 -7.68 11.56 9.72
CA VAL A 144 -6.99 11.67 11.00
C VAL A 144 -5.62 11.05 10.87
N GLU A 145 -4.58 11.87 10.98
CA GLU A 145 -3.20 11.38 11.06
C GLU A 145 -2.91 10.85 12.48
N SER A 146 -2.45 9.61 12.57
CA SER A 146 -2.06 8.99 13.83
C SER A 146 -1.14 7.79 13.59
N GLY A 147 0.07 7.84 14.16
CA GLY A 147 1.07 6.79 13.95
C GLY A 147 1.41 6.62 12.47
N GLU A 148 1.18 5.43 11.93
CA GLU A 148 1.35 5.12 10.49
C GLU A 148 0.13 5.50 9.64
N GLY A 149 -1.01 5.83 10.25
CA GLY A 149 -2.27 6.16 9.58
C GLY A 149 -2.40 7.65 9.20
N GLY A 150 -3.29 7.93 8.26
CA GLY A 150 -3.54 9.25 7.68
C GLY A 150 -4.21 9.13 6.31
N LEU A 151 -3.98 10.07 5.40
CA LEU A 151 -4.33 9.89 3.99
C LEU A 151 -3.26 9.05 3.29
N MET A 152 -3.65 7.89 2.77
CA MET A 152 -2.73 6.84 2.32
C MET A 152 -2.87 6.60 0.81
N GLY A 153 -3.33 5.42 0.40
CA GLY A 153 -3.38 5.00 -0.99
C GLY A 153 -4.18 5.94 -1.88
N LEU A 154 -3.76 6.01 -3.13
CA LEU A 154 -4.34 6.82 -4.19
C LEU A 154 -4.35 6.00 -5.47
N GLU A 155 -5.49 5.95 -6.14
CA GLU A 155 -5.64 5.39 -7.48
C GLU A 155 -6.57 6.28 -8.30
N ILE A 156 -6.32 6.34 -9.61
CA ILE A 156 -7.14 7.11 -10.56
C ILE A 156 -7.46 6.22 -11.75
N ASP A 157 -8.75 6.05 -12.04
CA ASP A 157 -9.17 5.18 -13.14
C ASP A 157 -9.13 5.91 -14.50
N GLY A 158 -9.35 5.16 -15.59
CA GLY A 158 -9.40 5.72 -16.94
C GLY A 158 -10.55 6.71 -17.20
N ARG A 159 -11.50 6.85 -16.27
CA ARG A 159 -12.57 7.86 -16.29
C ARG A 159 -12.19 9.12 -15.49
N GLY A 160 -10.99 9.16 -14.90
CA GLY A 160 -10.52 10.25 -14.04
C GLY A 160 -11.14 10.25 -12.64
N ARG A 161 -11.80 9.15 -12.22
CA ARG A 161 -12.35 9.04 -10.87
C ARG A 161 -11.22 8.79 -9.89
N VAL A 162 -11.22 9.52 -8.78
CA VAL A 162 -10.14 9.49 -7.78
C VAL A 162 -10.57 8.65 -6.59
N PHE A 163 -9.75 7.67 -6.23
CA PHE A 163 -9.97 6.76 -5.12
C PHE A 163 -8.88 6.94 -4.09
N VAL A 164 -9.25 7.03 -2.81
CA VAL A 164 -8.29 7.15 -1.71
C VAL A 164 -8.63 6.19 -0.59
N MET A 165 -7.60 5.69 0.08
CA MET A 165 -7.72 5.00 1.36
C MET A 165 -7.19 5.92 2.46
N TYR A 166 -7.92 6.06 3.57
CA TYR A 166 -7.49 6.89 4.67
C TYR A 166 -7.97 6.41 6.03
N THR A 167 -7.24 6.81 7.06
CA THR A 167 -7.58 6.64 8.48
C THR A 167 -8.54 7.75 8.91
N SER A 168 -9.72 7.36 9.38
CA SER A 168 -10.74 8.25 9.93
C SER A 168 -10.70 8.26 11.47
N ALA A 169 -11.62 9.00 12.08
CA ALA A 169 -11.82 9.00 13.53
C ALA A 169 -12.17 7.61 14.12
N THR A 170 -12.67 6.66 13.32
CA THR A 170 -13.15 5.35 13.83
C THR A 170 -12.54 4.13 13.13
N ASP A 171 -12.04 4.26 11.90
CA ASP A 171 -11.62 3.14 11.06
C ASP A 171 -10.58 3.57 10.02
N ASN A 172 -10.12 2.65 9.20
CA ASN A 172 -9.63 2.93 7.85
C ASN A 172 -10.78 2.70 6.86
N ARG A 173 -10.81 3.47 5.77
CA ARG A 173 -11.84 3.36 4.74
C ARG A 173 -11.32 3.67 3.35
N VAL A 174 -11.97 3.09 2.35
CA VAL A 174 -11.74 3.35 0.93
C VAL A 174 -12.92 4.16 0.41
N VAL A 175 -12.64 5.30 -0.22
CA VAL A 175 -13.66 6.18 -0.77
C VAL A 175 -13.32 6.56 -2.21
N ARG A 176 -14.36 6.82 -3.00
CA ARG A 176 -14.25 7.59 -4.24
C ARG A 176 -14.56 9.05 -3.95
N LEU A 177 -13.67 9.94 -4.35
CA LEU A 177 -13.86 11.39 -4.24
C LEU A 177 -14.65 11.88 -5.44
N GLU A 178 -15.73 12.61 -5.18
CA GLU A 178 -16.55 13.23 -6.21
C GLU A 178 -16.04 14.66 -6.53
N PRO A 179 -16.32 15.20 -7.73
CA PRO A 179 -15.84 16.53 -8.12
C PRO A 179 -16.28 17.68 -7.22
N ASP A 180 -17.43 17.54 -6.55
CA ASP A 180 -17.96 18.52 -5.59
C ASP A 180 -17.31 18.41 -4.19
N GLY A 181 -16.38 17.48 -4.01
CA GLY A 181 -15.69 17.20 -2.74
C GLY A 181 -16.44 16.23 -1.82
N SER A 182 -17.64 15.78 -2.20
CA SER A 182 -18.34 14.70 -1.50
C SER A 182 -17.63 13.36 -1.72
N GLN A 183 -18.01 12.36 -0.92
CA GLN A 183 -17.35 11.05 -0.91
C GLN A 183 -18.38 9.93 -1.04
N THR A 184 -18.14 9.01 -1.97
CA THR A 184 -18.81 7.71 -2.00
C THR A 184 -17.96 6.71 -1.21
N VAL A 185 -18.47 6.22 -0.08
CA VAL A 185 -17.78 5.20 0.72
C VAL A 185 -17.92 3.85 0.04
N LEU A 186 -16.80 3.21 -0.29
CA LEU A 186 -16.76 1.89 -0.91
C LEU A 186 -16.51 0.78 0.11
N VAL A 187 -15.65 1.06 1.09
CA VAL A 187 -15.34 0.16 2.21
C VAL A 187 -15.12 0.99 3.46
N ASP A 188 -15.75 0.61 4.56
CA ASP A 188 -15.55 1.17 5.90
C ASP A 188 -15.23 0.06 6.92
N GLY A 189 -15.09 0.43 8.20
CA GLY A 189 -14.97 -0.54 9.28
C GLY A 189 -13.70 -1.41 9.26
N ILE A 190 -12.70 -1.04 8.46
CA ILE A 190 -11.37 -1.67 8.56
C ILE A 190 -10.75 -1.14 9.85
N ALA A 191 -10.36 -2.01 10.78
CA ALA A 191 -9.80 -1.55 12.05
C ALA A 191 -8.54 -0.70 11.80
N ARG A 192 -8.37 0.35 12.61
CA ARG A 192 -7.19 1.23 12.62
C ARG A 192 -6.39 1.06 13.89
N ALA A 193 -5.08 1.23 13.78
CA ALA A 193 -4.17 1.27 14.91
C ALA A 193 -3.03 2.26 14.65
N ALA A 194 -2.16 2.46 15.64
CA ALA A 194 -0.96 3.28 15.47
C ALA A 194 0.03 2.69 14.44
N ILE A 195 -0.05 1.37 14.19
CA ILE A 195 0.77 0.64 13.23
C ILE A 195 -0.11 -0.32 12.43
N HIS A 196 0.37 -0.75 11.27
CA HIS A 196 -0.26 -1.80 10.46
C HIS A 196 -1.65 -1.46 9.93
N ASN A 197 -1.79 -0.28 9.32
CA ASN A 197 -3.02 0.10 8.62
C ASN A 197 -3.09 -0.42 7.17
N GLY A 198 -1.99 -0.99 6.64
CA GLY A 198 -1.85 -1.25 5.21
C GLY A 198 -1.89 0.07 4.44
N GLY A 199 -2.85 0.22 3.53
CA GLY A 199 -3.21 1.52 2.97
C GLY A 199 -3.09 1.62 1.46
N ARG A 200 -2.51 0.62 0.78
CA ARG A 200 -2.23 0.70 -0.66
C ARG A 200 -3.45 0.34 -1.49
N LEU A 201 -3.70 1.11 -2.54
CA LEU A 201 -4.69 0.81 -3.56
C LEU A 201 -3.99 0.38 -4.85
N SER A 202 -4.65 -0.47 -5.64
CA SER A 202 -4.23 -0.76 -7.01
C SER A 202 -5.43 -1.17 -7.87
N PHE A 203 -5.54 -0.65 -9.08
CA PHE A 203 -6.46 -1.23 -10.06
C PHE A 203 -5.87 -2.51 -10.64
N GLY A 204 -6.63 -3.60 -10.54
CA GLY A 204 -6.26 -4.88 -11.13
C GLY A 204 -7.07 -5.19 -12.40
N PRO A 205 -6.96 -6.43 -12.90
CA PRO A 205 -7.62 -6.84 -14.13
C PRO A 205 -9.15 -6.68 -14.05
N GLN A 206 -9.77 -6.45 -15.22
CA GLN A 206 -11.21 -6.28 -15.38
C GLN A 206 -11.79 -5.06 -14.64
N GLY A 207 -10.94 -4.12 -14.19
CA GLY A 207 -11.35 -2.84 -13.62
C GLY A 207 -11.73 -2.88 -12.15
N SER A 208 -11.46 -3.99 -11.43
CA SER A 208 -11.67 -4.04 -9.98
C SER A 208 -10.60 -3.21 -9.25
N LEU A 209 -11.01 -2.49 -8.21
CA LEU A 209 -10.10 -1.80 -7.30
C LEU A 209 -9.69 -2.79 -6.20
N TYR A 210 -8.41 -2.81 -5.85
CA TYR A 210 -7.89 -3.63 -4.75
C TYR A 210 -7.37 -2.74 -3.63
N ALA A 211 -7.58 -3.15 -2.39
CA ALA A 211 -7.11 -2.44 -1.21
C ALA A 211 -6.35 -3.36 -0.25
N ALA A 212 -5.11 -3.01 0.04
CA ALA A 212 -4.26 -3.67 1.01
C ALA A 212 -4.54 -3.14 2.42
N THR A 213 -4.76 -4.05 3.37
CA THR A 213 -5.03 -3.73 4.77
C THR A 213 -4.02 -4.45 5.67
N GLY A 214 -3.64 -3.81 6.77
CA GLY A 214 -2.83 -4.46 7.80
C GLY A 214 -3.69 -5.07 8.91
N ASP A 215 -3.04 -5.82 9.79
CA ASP A 215 -3.68 -6.51 10.92
C ASP A 215 -4.12 -5.58 12.06
N ALA A 216 -3.85 -4.27 11.96
CA ALA A 216 -4.11 -3.27 12.99
C ALA A 216 -3.54 -3.67 14.38
N ALA A 217 -2.32 -4.24 14.38
CA ALA A 217 -1.65 -4.78 15.56
C ALA A 217 -2.43 -5.90 16.29
N THR A 218 -3.38 -6.53 15.59
CA THR A 218 -4.20 -7.64 16.10
C THR A 218 -4.04 -8.83 15.13
N PRO A 219 -2.93 -9.59 15.24
CA PRO A 219 -2.49 -10.54 14.20
C PRO A 219 -3.53 -11.58 13.79
N GLU A 220 -4.35 -12.06 14.73
CA GLU A 220 -5.42 -13.02 14.52
C GLU A 220 -6.47 -12.56 13.50
N LEU A 221 -6.67 -11.25 13.34
CA LEU A 221 -7.59 -10.70 12.33
C LEU A 221 -7.17 -11.08 10.91
N ALA A 222 -5.88 -11.32 10.66
CA ALA A 222 -5.39 -11.70 9.33
C ALA A 222 -5.97 -13.03 8.85
N GLN A 223 -6.24 -13.98 9.76
CA GLN A 223 -6.81 -15.29 9.43
C GLN A 223 -8.34 -15.32 9.52
N ASP A 224 -8.95 -14.41 10.29
CA ASP A 224 -10.40 -14.29 10.40
C ASP A 224 -11.02 -13.83 9.07
N GLN A 225 -11.89 -14.67 8.49
CA GLN A 225 -12.59 -14.39 7.23
C GLN A 225 -13.73 -13.39 7.38
N ALA A 226 -14.23 -13.15 8.60
CA ALA A 226 -15.20 -12.09 8.88
C ALA A 226 -14.54 -10.71 9.00
N SER A 227 -13.21 -10.67 9.18
CA SER A 227 -12.44 -9.43 9.31
C SER A 227 -11.97 -8.89 7.96
N ARG A 228 -11.92 -7.56 7.86
CA ARG A 228 -11.32 -6.83 6.73
C ARG A 228 -9.83 -6.53 6.94
N ASN A 229 -9.26 -6.85 8.10
CA ASN A 229 -7.86 -6.58 8.43
C ASN A 229 -6.95 -7.75 8.06
N GLY A 230 -5.70 -7.42 7.72
CA GLY A 230 -4.72 -8.41 7.25
C GLY A 230 -5.14 -9.09 5.95
N LYS A 231 -5.79 -8.34 5.06
CA LYS A 231 -6.35 -8.78 3.77
C LYS A 231 -5.83 -7.93 2.62
N VAL A 232 -5.90 -8.48 1.41
CA VAL A 232 -6.18 -7.66 0.22
C VAL A 232 -7.65 -7.86 -0.13
N LEU A 233 -8.39 -6.75 -0.21
CA LEU A 233 -9.79 -6.71 -0.60
C LEU A 233 -9.90 -6.45 -2.10
N ARG A 234 -10.91 -7.02 -2.74
CA ARG A 234 -11.35 -6.67 -4.11
C ARG A 234 -12.67 -5.91 -4.01
N ILE A 235 -12.74 -4.76 -4.65
CA ILE A 235 -13.77 -3.75 -4.49
C ILE A 235 -14.37 -3.41 -5.86
N ASP A 236 -15.70 -3.29 -5.92
CA ASP A 236 -16.37 -2.69 -7.07
C ASP A 236 -16.21 -1.16 -7.05
N PRO A 237 -15.50 -0.55 -8.01
CA PRO A 237 -15.27 0.90 -8.03
C PRO A 237 -16.52 1.73 -8.38
N ASP A 238 -17.59 1.11 -8.87
CA ASP A 238 -18.88 1.74 -9.09
C ASP A 238 -19.80 1.61 -7.86
N GLY A 239 -19.34 0.89 -6.82
CA GLY A 239 -20.12 0.53 -5.63
C GLY A 239 -20.78 -0.84 -5.79
N GLY A 240 -21.11 -1.50 -4.68
CA GLY A 240 -21.66 -2.87 -4.72
C GLY A 240 -21.02 -3.83 -3.73
N GLY A 241 -19.94 -3.40 -3.07
CA GLY A 241 -19.32 -4.08 -1.95
C GLY A 241 -17.85 -4.41 -2.17
N ALA A 242 -17.30 -5.14 -1.21
CA ALA A 242 -15.94 -5.64 -1.24
C ALA A 242 -15.90 -7.08 -0.74
N GLU A 243 -15.04 -7.89 -1.35
CA GLU A 243 -14.78 -9.27 -0.95
C GLU A 243 -13.31 -9.44 -0.55
N VAL A 244 -13.04 -10.43 0.30
CA VAL A 244 -11.67 -10.83 0.61
C VAL A 244 -11.08 -11.52 -0.62
N PHE A 245 -10.01 -10.94 -1.18
CA PHE A 245 -9.27 -11.53 -2.29
C PHE A 245 -8.15 -12.43 -1.79
N THR A 246 -7.39 -11.96 -0.81
CA THR A 246 -6.34 -12.74 -0.11
C THR A 246 -6.34 -12.43 1.38
N SER A 247 -5.82 -13.35 2.18
CA SER A 247 -5.76 -13.26 3.64
C SER A 247 -4.38 -13.59 4.20
N GLY A 248 -4.23 -13.50 5.52
CA GLY A 248 -2.97 -13.86 6.18
C GLY A 248 -1.85 -12.88 5.92
N HIS A 249 -2.18 -11.59 5.85
CA HIS A 249 -1.22 -10.49 5.73
C HIS A 249 -1.03 -9.76 7.06
N ARG A 250 0.20 -9.33 7.32
CA ARG A 250 0.59 -8.49 8.45
C ARG A 250 0.38 -7.01 8.15
N ASN A 251 1.10 -6.48 7.15
CA ASN A 251 1.07 -5.06 6.80
C ASN A 251 1.56 -4.81 5.36
N VAL A 252 0.68 -5.05 4.39
CA VAL A 252 0.97 -4.82 2.96
C VAL A 252 1.00 -3.32 2.66
N GLN A 253 2.12 -2.81 2.14
CA GLN A 253 2.31 -1.39 1.82
C GLN A 253 2.56 -1.09 0.34
N GLY A 254 2.88 -2.12 -0.45
CA GLY A 254 2.91 -2.07 -1.91
C GLY A 254 1.92 -3.06 -2.50
N LEU A 255 1.25 -2.65 -3.57
CA LEU A 255 0.30 -3.44 -4.34
C LEU A 255 0.35 -2.92 -5.77
N CYS A 256 0.67 -3.77 -6.73
CA CYS A 256 0.83 -3.38 -8.11
C CYS A 256 0.42 -4.52 -9.04
N ALA A 257 -0.38 -4.19 -10.06
CA ALA A 257 -0.76 -5.10 -11.13
C ALA A 257 0.24 -5.07 -12.29
N ASP A 258 0.53 -6.22 -12.89
CA ASP A 258 1.16 -6.29 -14.21
C ASP A 258 0.13 -6.14 -15.35
N ALA A 259 0.61 -6.05 -16.59
CA ALA A 259 -0.24 -5.92 -17.78
C ALA A 259 -1.15 -7.13 -18.04
N ASP A 260 -0.79 -8.31 -17.51
CA ASP A 260 -1.61 -9.51 -17.56
C ASP A 260 -2.61 -9.59 -16.39
N GLY A 261 -2.58 -8.60 -15.49
CA GLY A 261 -3.43 -8.51 -14.33
C GLY A 261 -2.97 -9.32 -13.12
N ARG A 262 -1.73 -9.84 -13.09
CA ARG A 262 -1.20 -10.47 -11.87
C ARG A 262 -0.91 -9.39 -10.85
N LEU A 263 -1.43 -9.57 -9.64
CA LEU A 263 -1.16 -8.69 -8.52
C LEU A 263 0.09 -9.15 -7.78
N ARG A 264 0.98 -8.20 -7.50
CA ARG A 264 2.12 -8.38 -6.60
C ARG A 264 1.97 -7.46 -5.40
N ALA A 265 2.50 -7.89 -4.28
CA ALA A 265 2.47 -7.12 -3.05
C ALA A 265 3.83 -7.11 -2.37
N THR A 266 4.13 -6.02 -1.69
CA THR A 266 5.24 -5.94 -0.73
C THR A 266 4.68 -5.82 0.68
N GLU A 267 5.31 -6.51 1.62
CA GLU A 267 4.78 -6.66 2.98
C GLU A 267 5.86 -6.53 4.03
N HIS A 268 5.55 -5.80 5.11
CA HIS A 268 6.42 -5.75 6.27
C HIS A 268 6.22 -6.99 7.14
N GLY A 269 7.28 -7.77 7.32
CA GLY A 269 7.39 -8.78 8.36
C GLY A 269 7.54 -8.15 9.75
N PRO A 270 7.62 -8.96 10.82
CA PRO A 270 7.87 -8.48 12.17
C PRO A 270 9.29 -7.87 12.32
N ASP A 271 10.22 -8.61 12.86
CA ASP A 271 11.65 -8.25 12.99
C ASP A 271 12.51 -8.85 11.86
N ARG A 272 11.90 -9.68 11.02
CA ARG A 272 12.48 -10.41 9.89
C ARG A 272 11.41 -10.71 8.85
N GLY A 273 11.83 -11.22 7.70
CA GLY A 273 10.93 -11.77 6.69
C GLY A 273 9.94 -10.76 6.15
N ASP A 274 10.42 -9.57 5.76
CA ASP A 274 9.67 -8.76 4.80
C ASP A 274 9.53 -9.55 3.49
N GLU A 275 8.45 -9.36 2.75
CA GLU A 275 8.11 -10.23 1.63
C GLU A 275 7.76 -9.47 0.36
N VAL A 276 8.00 -10.13 -0.77
CA VAL A 276 7.28 -9.91 -2.02
C VAL A 276 6.41 -11.13 -2.27
N ASN A 277 5.13 -10.90 -2.55
CA ASN A 277 4.13 -11.93 -2.80
C ASN A 277 3.53 -11.80 -4.20
N THR A 278 3.11 -12.94 -4.79
CA THR A 278 2.21 -12.97 -5.95
C THR A 278 0.83 -13.36 -5.45
N LEU A 279 -0.16 -12.51 -5.71
CA LEU A 279 -1.50 -12.65 -5.16
C LEU A 279 -2.44 -13.26 -6.20
N THR A 280 -3.08 -14.35 -5.82
CA THR A 280 -4.19 -14.97 -6.54
C THR A 280 -5.38 -15.11 -5.61
N ALA A 281 -6.60 -15.18 -6.14
CA ALA A 281 -7.80 -15.31 -5.33
C ALA A 281 -7.70 -16.50 -4.37
N GLY A 282 -7.95 -16.26 -3.08
CA GLY A 282 -7.86 -17.27 -2.01
C GLY A 282 -6.44 -17.53 -1.49
N PHE A 283 -5.42 -16.83 -1.97
CA PHE A 283 -4.07 -16.91 -1.40
C PHE A 283 -4.08 -16.54 0.10
N ASN A 284 -3.35 -17.31 0.90
CA ASN A 284 -3.15 -17.07 2.32
C ASN A 284 -1.65 -16.88 2.58
N GLY A 285 -1.23 -15.68 2.97
CA GLY A 285 0.16 -15.35 3.32
C GLY A 285 0.64 -16.00 4.62
N GLY A 286 -0.27 -16.59 5.38
CA GLY A 286 0.02 -17.41 6.55
C GLY A 286 0.35 -16.63 7.83
N TRP A 287 0.47 -15.30 7.82
CA TRP A 287 0.58 -14.50 9.04
C TRP A 287 -0.64 -14.73 9.96
N PRO A 288 -0.47 -14.93 11.28
CA PRO A 288 0.79 -14.92 12.04
C PRO A 288 1.48 -16.29 12.20
N GLY A 289 0.93 -17.36 11.61
CA GLY A 289 1.49 -18.72 11.71
C GLY A 289 2.79 -18.93 10.93
N SER A 290 3.01 -18.16 9.86
CA SER A 290 4.25 -18.17 9.06
C SER A 290 4.70 -16.78 8.66
N VAL A 291 6.00 -16.64 8.41
CA VAL A 291 6.67 -15.40 7.98
C VAL A 291 7.80 -15.79 7.01
N GLY A 292 8.03 -15.00 5.96
CA GLY A 292 9.11 -15.17 4.99
C GLY A 292 8.80 -16.21 3.90
N THR A 293 7.54 -16.44 3.56
CA THR A 293 7.10 -17.46 2.59
C THR A 293 6.82 -16.91 1.19
N GLY A 294 6.94 -15.59 1.02
CA GLY A 294 6.80 -14.94 -0.28
C GLY A 294 7.81 -15.41 -1.33
N ILE A 295 7.55 -15.02 -2.58
CA ILE A 295 8.43 -15.34 -3.73
C ILE A 295 9.82 -14.70 -3.61
N GLN A 296 9.95 -13.71 -2.74
CA GLN A 296 11.20 -13.12 -2.28
C GLN A 296 10.98 -12.70 -0.82
N ASN A 297 12.00 -12.85 0.02
CA ASN A 297 11.93 -12.42 1.41
C ASN A 297 13.25 -11.81 1.89
N TYR A 298 13.17 -10.97 2.92
CA TYR A 298 14.30 -10.17 3.40
C TYR A 298 14.45 -10.24 4.92
N THR A 299 15.65 -10.57 5.36
CA THR A 299 16.07 -10.54 6.76
C THR A 299 17.49 -9.97 6.84
N PRO A 300 17.74 -8.90 7.63
CA PRO A 300 16.80 -8.16 8.48
C PRO A 300 15.75 -7.37 7.68
N THR A 301 14.77 -6.77 8.37
CA THR A 301 13.73 -5.96 7.71
C THR A 301 14.31 -4.76 6.96
N ILE A 302 13.87 -4.60 5.71
CA ILE A 302 14.11 -3.47 4.80
C ILE A 302 12.89 -2.52 4.75
N ALA A 303 11.74 -2.94 5.28
CA ALA A 303 10.47 -2.21 5.30
C ALA A 303 10.03 -1.76 3.89
N PRO A 304 9.66 -2.70 3.00
CA PRO A 304 9.29 -2.38 1.63
C PRO A 304 7.91 -1.69 1.56
N ALA A 305 7.80 -0.68 0.70
CA ALA A 305 6.60 0.12 0.53
C ALA A 305 6.09 0.04 -0.92
N GLY A 306 5.67 1.17 -1.51
CA GLY A 306 5.02 1.20 -2.83
C GLY A 306 5.76 0.43 -3.91
N CYS A 307 5.00 -0.13 -4.86
CA CYS A 307 5.53 -0.89 -5.97
C CYS A 307 4.82 -0.53 -7.28
N ALA A 308 5.49 -0.79 -8.39
CA ALA A 308 4.95 -0.66 -9.74
C ALA A 308 5.55 -1.73 -10.65
N VAL A 309 4.79 -2.22 -11.62
CA VAL A 309 5.35 -3.03 -12.70
C VAL A 309 5.72 -2.10 -13.85
N TYR A 310 6.98 -2.16 -14.29
CA TYR A 310 7.46 -1.26 -15.31
C TYR A 310 7.03 -1.72 -16.71
N THR A 311 6.14 -0.94 -17.31
CA THR A 311 5.61 -1.16 -18.67
C THR A 311 6.00 -0.02 -19.63
N GLY A 312 6.75 0.98 -19.17
CA GLY A 312 7.13 2.18 -19.92
C GLY A 312 8.19 1.95 -21.00
N GLY A 313 8.11 2.66 -22.13
CA GLY A 313 9.06 2.49 -23.23
C GLY A 313 10.44 3.13 -23.01
N LEU A 314 10.59 4.00 -22.02
CA LEU A 314 11.72 4.93 -21.91
C LEU A 314 13.01 4.27 -21.38
N ILE A 315 12.89 3.33 -20.44
CA ILE A 315 13.98 2.56 -19.84
C ILE A 315 13.79 1.10 -20.25
N SER A 316 14.13 0.79 -21.50
CA SER A 316 13.82 -0.51 -22.12
C SER A 316 14.31 -1.72 -21.34
N SER A 317 15.45 -1.61 -20.66
CA SER A 317 16.02 -2.68 -19.82
C SER A 317 15.17 -3.02 -18.59
N TRP A 318 14.22 -2.17 -18.21
CA TRP A 318 13.33 -2.38 -17.06
C TRP A 318 12.00 -3.04 -17.42
N GLN A 319 11.72 -3.27 -18.71
CA GLN A 319 10.45 -3.86 -19.15
C GLN A 319 10.09 -5.15 -18.42
N GLY A 320 8.86 -5.22 -17.89
CA GLY A 320 8.32 -6.35 -17.13
C GLY A 320 8.92 -6.51 -15.72
N SER A 321 9.84 -5.65 -15.30
CA SER A 321 10.39 -5.68 -13.94
C SER A 321 9.38 -5.16 -12.93
N MET A 322 9.41 -5.69 -11.72
CA MET A 322 8.74 -5.08 -10.58
C MET A 322 9.72 -4.10 -9.93
N LEU A 323 9.30 -2.86 -9.78
CA LEU A 323 9.96 -1.83 -9.01
C LEU A 323 9.29 -1.75 -7.65
N PHE A 324 10.06 -1.67 -6.58
CA PHE A 324 9.52 -1.33 -5.26
C PHE A 324 10.54 -0.54 -4.46
N VAL A 325 10.05 0.30 -3.56
CA VAL A 325 10.92 1.12 -2.73
C VAL A 325 10.96 0.61 -1.30
N THR A 326 12.00 0.98 -0.56
CA THR A 326 12.15 0.60 0.83
C THR A 326 12.28 1.82 1.73
N LEU A 327 11.64 1.73 2.90
CA LEU A 327 11.67 2.76 3.92
C LEU A 327 12.93 2.66 4.77
N LYS A 328 13.21 1.46 5.29
CA LYS A 328 14.38 1.22 6.16
C LYS A 328 15.62 0.89 5.34
N GLY A 329 15.44 0.19 4.22
CA GLY A 329 16.51 -0.05 3.24
C GLY A 329 16.96 1.23 2.52
N GLN A 330 16.08 2.24 2.42
CA GLN A 330 16.40 3.53 1.79
C GLN A 330 16.83 3.41 0.33
N ASP A 331 16.21 2.49 -0.41
CA ASP A 331 16.60 2.12 -1.77
C ASP A 331 15.38 1.93 -2.69
N LEU A 332 15.62 2.01 -4.00
CA LEU A 332 14.74 1.48 -5.04
C LEU A 332 15.26 0.10 -5.43
N ARG A 333 14.37 -0.89 -5.50
CA ARG A 333 14.71 -2.25 -5.94
C ARG A 333 13.99 -2.62 -7.21
N ARG A 334 14.69 -3.33 -8.08
CA ARG A 334 14.15 -3.87 -9.32
C ARG A 334 14.28 -5.39 -9.33
N LEU A 335 13.15 -6.07 -9.36
CA LEU A 335 13.08 -7.52 -9.53
C LEU A 335 12.76 -7.86 -10.98
N THR A 336 13.52 -8.83 -11.51
CA THR A 336 13.26 -9.46 -12.80
C THR A 336 12.70 -10.86 -12.59
N PHE A 337 11.85 -11.31 -13.52
CA PHE A 337 11.15 -12.58 -13.39
C PHE A 337 11.44 -13.52 -14.56
N GLY A 338 11.55 -14.80 -14.24
CA GLY A 338 11.60 -15.89 -15.20
C GLY A 338 10.22 -16.39 -15.59
N VAL A 339 10.22 -17.44 -16.42
CA VAL A 339 8.99 -18.17 -16.76
C VAL A 339 8.34 -18.72 -15.49
N GLY A 340 7.03 -18.53 -15.36
CA GLY A 340 6.27 -18.94 -14.17
C GLY A 340 6.31 -17.94 -13.01
N GLY A 341 6.99 -16.80 -13.16
CA GLY A 341 6.92 -15.68 -12.21
C GLY A 341 7.88 -15.76 -11.03
N SER A 342 8.86 -16.68 -11.05
CA SER A 342 9.96 -16.72 -10.08
C SER A 342 10.91 -15.54 -10.28
N VAL A 343 11.50 -15.06 -9.19
CA VAL A 343 12.52 -13.99 -9.25
C VAL A 343 13.82 -14.57 -9.81
N THR A 344 14.38 -13.94 -10.83
CA THR A 344 15.63 -14.35 -11.50
C THR A 344 16.77 -13.37 -11.30
N GLY A 345 16.49 -12.18 -10.78
CA GLY A 345 17.50 -11.16 -10.52
C GLY A 345 16.92 -10.00 -9.73
N GLU A 346 17.78 -9.38 -8.92
CA GLU A 346 17.48 -8.21 -8.11
C GLU A 346 18.59 -7.17 -8.33
N GLU A 347 18.20 -5.92 -8.51
CA GLU A 347 19.09 -4.77 -8.58
C GLU A 347 18.65 -3.75 -7.53
N VAL A 348 19.61 -3.22 -6.77
CA VAL A 348 19.40 -2.17 -5.77
C VAL A 348 19.95 -0.86 -6.34
N LEU A 349 19.13 0.18 -6.35
CA LEU A 349 19.43 1.49 -6.91
C LEU A 349 19.22 2.58 -5.84
N PHE A 350 20.02 3.63 -5.92
CA PHE A 350 19.89 4.83 -5.07
C PHE A 350 20.01 4.53 -3.56
N ASP A 351 20.83 3.56 -3.19
CA ASP A 351 21.02 3.08 -1.82
C ASP A 351 21.48 4.22 -0.89
N GLY A 352 20.57 4.69 -0.03
CA GLY A 352 20.81 5.78 0.92
C GLY A 352 20.81 7.19 0.33
N ASP A 353 20.78 7.34 -1.01
CA ASP A 353 20.93 8.64 -1.70
C ASP A 353 19.86 9.66 -1.31
N PHE A 354 18.63 9.17 -1.06
CA PHE A 354 17.46 10.01 -0.79
C PHE A 354 16.83 9.78 0.58
N GLY A 355 17.38 8.84 1.36
CA GLY A 355 16.78 8.35 2.59
C GLY A 355 15.58 7.45 2.32
N ARG A 356 14.54 7.56 3.17
CA ARG A 356 13.38 6.68 3.15
C ARG A 356 12.56 6.91 1.90
N LEU A 357 12.29 5.87 1.12
CA LEU A 357 11.43 5.93 -0.07
C LEU A 357 10.10 5.23 0.19
N ARG A 358 8.98 5.89 -0.15
CA ARG A 358 7.63 5.48 0.21
C ARG A 358 6.79 4.98 -0.95
N ASP A 359 6.94 5.60 -2.10
CA ASP A 359 6.21 5.17 -3.29
C ASP A 359 7.03 5.28 -4.56
N VAL A 360 6.67 4.43 -5.53
CA VAL A 360 7.18 4.44 -6.90
C VAL A 360 6.02 4.37 -7.88
N ALA A 361 6.01 5.27 -8.86
CA ALA A 361 5.01 5.31 -9.92
C ALA A 361 5.67 5.39 -11.29
N VAL A 362 5.08 4.75 -12.29
CA VAL A 362 5.54 4.83 -13.69
C VAL A 362 4.63 5.79 -14.44
N ALA A 363 5.22 6.85 -15.00
CA ALA A 363 4.49 7.84 -15.78
C ALA A 363 4.14 7.30 -17.18
N PRO A 364 3.12 7.87 -17.86
CA PRO A 364 2.77 7.49 -19.23
C PRO A 364 3.91 7.64 -20.24
N ASP A 365 4.85 8.56 -20.00
CA ASP A 365 6.04 8.75 -20.84
C ASP A 365 7.14 7.69 -20.58
N GLY A 366 6.94 6.80 -19.61
CA GLY A 366 7.86 5.75 -19.18
C GLY A 366 8.94 6.21 -18.20
N SER A 367 8.94 7.46 -17.75
CA SER A 367 9.79 7.87 -16.62
C SER A 367 9.24 7.34 -15.30
N VAL A 368 10.12 7.18 -14.31
CA VAL A 368 9.77 6.63 -12.99
C VAL A 368 9.82 7.75 -11.96
N TYR A 369 8.83 7.80 -11.08
CA TYR A 369 8.73 8.79 -10.02
C TYR A 369 8.90 8.11 -8.67
N LEU A 370 9.69 8.73 -7.78
CA LEU A 370 9.93 8.26 -6.42
C LEU A 370 9.47 9.33 -5.42
N ALA A 371 8.82 8.90 -4.35
CA ALA A 371 8.45 9.75 -3.23
C ALA A 371 9.32 9.45 -2.01
N THR A 372 9.90 10.49 -1.39
CA THR A 372 10.61 10.35 -0.10
C THR A 372 9.63 10.42 1.07
N SER A 373 10.05 9.87 2.22
CA SER A 373 9.26 9.81 3.47
C SER A 373 10.15 10.00 4.69
N ASN A 374 11.06 10.96 4.62
CA ASN A 374 12.00 11.30 5.68
C ASN A 374 11.31 12.01 6.86
N ARG A 375 10.15 12.64 6.62
CA ARG A 375 9.38 13.39 7.63
C ARG A 375 8.35 12.55 8.40
N ASP A 376 8.30 11.24 8.17
CA ASP A 376 7.30 10.35 8.77
C ASP A 376 7.49 10.06 10.27
N GLY A 377 8.50 10.68 10.90
CA GLY A 377 8.92 10.48 12.28
C GLY A 377 10.00 9.41 12.50
N ARG A 378 10.43 8.72 11.44
CA ARG A 378 11.49 7.68 11.49
C ARG A 378 12.71 8.00 10.64
N GLY A 379 12.68 9.09 9.86
CA GLY A 379 13.81 9.55 9.06
C GLY A 379 14.61 10.67 9.72
N SER A 380 15.63 11.13 9.00
CA SER A 380 16.44 12.31 9.31
C SER A 380 16.25 13.34 8.20
N PRO A 381 15.22 14.21 8.27
CA PRO A 381 14.86 15.10 7.15
C PRO A 381 16.00 16.06 6.78
N ALA A 382 16.29 16.16 5.49
CA ALA A 382 17.13 17.20 4.93
C ALA A 382 16.31 18.45 4.55
N GLY A 383 17.01 19.54 4.24
CA GLY A 383 16.39 20.78 3.77
C GLY A 383 15.62 20.57 2.47
N GLY A 384 14.30 20.75 2.51
CA GLY A 384 13.43 20.54 1.35
C GLY A 384 12.81 19.15 1.23
N ASP A 385 13.07 18.23 2.16
CA ASP A 385 12.24 17.02 2.26
C ASP A 385 10.78 17.39 2.60
N ASP A 386 9.80 16.52 2.39
CA ASP A 386 9.89 15.39 1.47
C ASP A 386 9.82 15.87 0.01
N ARG A 387 10.25 15.00 -0.90
CA ARG A 387 10.48 15.29 -2.31
C ARG A 387 9.79 14.26 -3.20
N ILE A 388 9.46 14.70 -4.41
CA ILE A 388 9.14 13.82 -5.52
C ILE A 388 10.27 13.94 -6.56
N LEU A 389 10.83 12.79 -6.92
CA LEU A 389 11.97 12.67 -7.82
C LEU A 389 11.52 11.98 -9.11
N ARG A 390 11.96 12.46 -10.27
CA ARG A 390 11.79 11.81 -11.57
C ARG A 390 13.11 11.19 -12.02
N VAL A 391 13.04 9.92 -12.39
CA VAL A 391 14.12 9.07 -12.90
C VAL A 391 13.86 8.79 -14.39
N ALA A 392 14.83 9.10 -15.23
CA ALA A 392 14.81 8.86 -16.67
C ALA A 392 16.22 8.59 -17.19
N PRO A 393 16.40 8.12 -18.44
CA PRO A 393 17.72 8.08 -19.07
C PRO A 393 18.38 9.47 -19.08
N GLY A 394 19.69 9.50 -18.84
CA GLY A 394 20.51 10.70 -18.72
C GLY A 394 20.86 11.41 -20.02
#